data_AF-A0A6V8CB81-F1
#
_entry.id   AF-A0A6V8CB81-F1
#
_cell.length_a   1.000
_cell.length_b   1.000
_cell.length_c   1.000
_cell.angle_alpha   90.00
_cell.angle_beta   90.00
_cell.angle_gamma   90.00
#
_symmetry.space_group_name_H-M   'P 1'
#
loop_
_entity.id
_entity.type
_entity.pdbx_description
1 polymer ?
#
loop_
_entity_poly.entity_id
_entity_poly.type
_entity_poly.pdbx_seq_one_letter_code
_entity_poly.pdbx_strand_id
1 'polypeptide(L)'
;MNSGSEGMTVGMRICDVNALHMTGPGGRHEGKPTRMLAIERAFHGRTDRPAQISHSCKDGYDRNLNTFQGRENLALIPANDVDALRAAFAQADA
;
A
#
# COMPACT_ATOMS: atom_id res chain seq x y z
N MET A 1 0.04 1.47 -21.56
CA MET A 1 -0.27 2.21 -20.32
C MET A 1 -0.47 3.64 -20.73
N ASN A 2 -1.66 4.16 -20.48
CA ASN A 2 -2.21 5.35 -21.12
C ASN A 2 -2.51 6.46 -20.08
N SER A 3 -2.28 6.19 -18.79
CA SER A 3 -2.44 7.16 -17.71
C SER A 3 -1.51 6.88 -16.52
N GLY A 4 -1.33 7.86 -15.63
CA GLY A 4 -0.59 7.68 -14.38
C GLY A 4 -1.21 6.63 -13.44
N SER A 5 -2.54 6.51 -13.43
CA SER A 5 -3.24 5.51 -12.61
C SER A 5 -3.00 4.09 -13.16
N GLU A 6 -3.01 3.92 -14.48
CA GLU A 6 -2.58 2.65 -15.09
C GLU A 6 -1.11 2.38 -14.76
N GLY A 7 -0.25 3.41 -14.89
CA GLY A 7 1.11 3.53 -14.34
C GLY A 7 1.29 2.79 -13.02
N MET A 8 0.61 3.32 -12.00
CA MET A 8 0.65 2.79 -10.65
C MET A 8 0.07 1.39 -10.52
N THR A 9 -0.92 1.03 -11.35
CA THR A 9 -1.49 -0.33 -11.35
C THR A 9 -0.44 -1.38 -11.70
N VAL A 10 0.41 -1.12 -12.71
CA VAL A 10 1.51 -2.05 -13.06
C VAL A 10 2.63 -2.00 -12.03
N GLY A 11 3.02 -0.80 -11.56
CA GLY A 11 4.04 -0.66 -10.52
C GLY A 11 3.70 -1.47 -9.27
N MET A 12 2.45 -1.39 -8.81
CA MET A 12 1.97 -2.17 -7.67
C MET A 12 1.98 -3.69 -7.94
N ARG A 13 1.71 -4.15 -9.17
CA ARG A 13 1.82 -5.59 -9.51
C ARG A 13 3.26 -6.08 -9.45
N ILE A 14 4.22 -5.26 -9.91
CA ILE A 14 5.64 -5.59 -9.82
C ILE A 14 6.07 -5.69 -8.34
N CYS A 15 5.65 -4.74 -7.50
CA CYS A 15 5.90 -4.80 -6.06
C CYS A 15 5.26 -6.03 -5.40
N ASP A 16 4.06 -6.42 -5.83
CA ASP A 16 3.33 -7.57 -5.30
C ASP A 16 4.02 -8.92 -5.65
N VAL A 17 4.59 -9.03 -6.86
CA VAL A 17 5.44 -10.18 -7.23
C VAL A 17 6.66 -10.27 -6.31
N ASN A 18 7.31 -9.15 -6.03
CA ASN A 18 8.43 -9.14 -5.10
C ASN A 18 7.97 -9.50 -3.67
N ALA A 19 6.83 -8.98 -3.22
CA ALA A 19 6.27 -9.33 -1.92
C ALA A 19 6.05 -10.84 -1.79
N LEU A 20 5.47 -11.49 -2.82
CA LEU A 20 5.30 -12.94 -2.87
C LEU A 20 6.61 -13.70 -2.71
N HIS A 21 7.68 -13.29 -3.42
CA HIS A 21 8.99 -13.93 -3.28
C HIS A 21 9.61 -13.73 -1.89
N MET A 22 9.36 -12.57 -1.28
CA MET A 22 9.91 -12.24 0.03
C MET A 22 9.16 -12.94 1.17
N THR A 23 7.84 -13.10 1.08
CA THR A 23 7.00 -13.67 2.15
C THR A 23 6.56 -15.11 1.92
N GLY A 24 6.81 -15.67 0.72
CA GLY A 24 6.56 -17.06 0.40
C GLY A 24 7.61 -18.02 0.99
N PRO A 25 7.44 -19.34 0.78
CA PRO A 25 8.36 -20.37 1.27
C PRO A 25 9.81 -20.13 0.82
N GLY A 26 10.75 -20.20 1.75
CA GLY A 26 12.18 -19.90 1.56
C GLY A 26 12.52 -18.41 1.44
N GLY A 27 11.53 -17.51 1.54
CA GLY A 27 11.70 -16.07 1.45
C GLY A 27 12.26 -15.45 2.73
N ARG A 28 12.91 -14.29 2.62
CA ARG A 28 13.51 -13.57 3.76
C ARG A 28 12.51 -13.25 4.89
N HIS A 29 11.25 -13.05 4.52
CA HIS A 29 10.14 -12.70 5.40
C HIS A 29 9.05 -13.79 5.35
N GLU A 30 9.44 -15.06 5.18
CA GLU A 30 8.52 -16.18 5.07
C GLU A 30 7.43 -16.16 6.16
N GLY A 31 6.17 -16.33 5.73
CA GLY A 31 5.01 -16.38 6.62
C GLY A 31 4.51 -15.03 7.12
N LYS A 32 5.21 -13.92 6.85
CA LYS A 32 4.75 -12.58 7.23
C LYS A 32 3.61 -12.08 6.33
N PRO A 33 2.66 -11.29 6.86
CA PRO A 33 1.58 -10.72 6.05
C PRO A 33 2.09 -9.63 5.11
N THR A 34 1.48 -9.54 3.92
CA THR A 34 1.73 -8.43 2.99
C THR A 34 0.95 -7.19 3.40
N ARG A 35 1.63 -6.04 3.46
CA ARG A 35 1.04 -4.72 3.74
C ARG A 35 1.45 -3.71 2.67
N MET A 36 0.64 -2.68 2.48
CA MET A 36 0.96 -1.48 1.71
C MET A 36 1.27 -0.34 2.69
N LEU A 37 2.22 0.51 2.32
CA LEU A 37 2.56 1.72 3.07
C LEU A 37 2.42 2.92 2.15
N ALA A 38 1.73 3.96 2.60
CA ALA A 38 1.56 5.20 1.84
C ALA A 38 1.71 6.44 2.73
N ILE A 39 2.04 7.56 2.10
CA ILE A 39 2.13 8.85 2.79
C ILE A 39 0.72 9.43 2.95
N GLU A 40 0.44 10.01 4.11
CA GLU A 40 -0.77 10.77 4.35
C GLU A 40 -0.96 11.88 3.32
N ARG A 41 -2.20 12.01 2.86
CA ARG A 41 -2.67 12.96 1.83
C ARG A 41 -2.07 12.73 0.43
N ALA A 42 -1.35 11.64 0.20
CA ALA A 42 -0.86 11.28 -1.12
C ALA A 42 -2.02 10.94 -2.10
N PHE A 43 -1.72 11.06 -3.39
CA PHE A 43 -2.59 10.68 -4.50
C PHE A 43 -1.80 9.87 -5.52
N HIS A 44 -2.23 8.62 -5.77
CA HIS A 44 -1.57 7.69 -6.69
C HIS A 44 -2.47 7.26 -7.85
N GLY A 45 -3.69 7.76 -7.93
CA GLY A 45 -4.65 7.42 -8.97
C GLY A 45 -5.94 6.83 -8.41
N ARG A 46 -6.87 6.49 -9.30
CA ARG A 46 -8.24 6.07 -8.94
C ARG A 46 -8.66 4.72 -9.54
N THR A 47 -7.81 4.11 -10.36
CA THR A 47 -7.97 2.68 -10.68
C THR A 47 -7.84 1.86 -9.40
N ASP A 48 -8.48 0.68 -9.37
CA ASP A 48 -8.72 -0.06 -8.14
C ASP A 48 -7.48 -0.23 -7.23
N ARG A 49 -6.35 -0.71 -7.78
CA ARG A 49 -5.10 -0.86 -7.00
C ARG A 49 -4.53 0.47 -6.50
N PRO A 50 -4.27 1.49 -7.33
CA PRO A 50 -3.78 2.78 -6.86
C PRO A 50 -4.72 3.52 -5.90
N ALA A 51 -6.03 3.30 -6.01
CA ALA A 51 -7.01 3.83 -5.07
C ALA A 51 -6.79 3.28 -3.64
N GLN A 52 -6.20 2.08 -3.51
CA GLN A 52 -5.90 1.49 -2.21
C GLN A 52 -4.88 2.29 -1.39
N ILE A 53 -3.95 2.99 -2.06
CA ILE A 53 -2.88 3.78 -1.40
C ILE A 53 -3.09 5.30 -1.52
N SER A 54 -4.19 5.75 -2.14
CA SER A 54 -4.48 7.17 -2.35
C SER A 54 -5.21 7.78 -1.15
N HIS A 55 -4.45 8.17 -0.11
CA HIS A 55 -5.02 8.71 1.13
C HIS A 55 -5.95 9.91 0.90
N SER A 56 -5.60 10.81 -0.02
CA SER A 56 -6.41 12.00 -0.34
C SER A 56 -7.84 11.71 -0.82
N CYS A 57 -8.12 10.48 -1.26
CA CYS A 57 -9.46 10.05 -1.66
C CYS A 57 -10.09 9.06 -0.67
N LYS A 58 -9.36 8.64 0.38
CA LYS A 58 -9.73 7.55 1.28
C LYS A 58 -11.07 7.77 1.95
N ASP A 59 -11.31 8.94 2.54
CA ASP A 59 -12.56 9.27 3.24
C ASP A 59 -13.79 9.14 2.34
N GLY A 60 -13.65 9.55 1.07
CA GLY A 60 -14.72 9.40 0.08
C GLY A 60 -14.99 7.94 -0.27
N TYR A 61 -13.94 7.14 -0.40
CA TYR A 61 -14.05 5.71 -0.68
C TYR A 61 -14.62 4.93 0.50
N ASP A 62 -14.12 5.17 1.71
CA ASP A 62 -14.61 4.56 2.94
C ASP A 62 -16.05 4.94 3.25
N ARG A 63 -16.53 6.11 2.81
CA ARG A 63 -17.94 6.47 3.02
C ARG A 63 -18.87 5.81 2.01
N ASN A 64 -18.43 5.63 0.77
CA ASN A 64 -19.34 5.36 -0.36
C ASN A 64 -19.11 4.02 -1.05
N LEU A 65 -18.00 3.32 -0.81
CA LEU A 65 -17.62 2.09 -1.53
C LEU A 65 -17.45 0.92 -0.57
N ASN A 66 -18.33 -0.08 -0.66
CA ASN A 66 -18.29 -1.25 0.23
C ASN A 66 -16.98 -2.06 0.10
N THR A 67 -16.39 -2.11 -1.10
CA THR A 67 -15.12 -2.81 -1.35
C THR A 67 -13.90 -2.14 -0.72
N PHE A 68 -14.05 -0.92 -0.20
CA PHE A 68 -13.00 -0.17 0.51
C PHE A 68 -13.15 -0.24 2.04
N GLN A 69 -14.19 -0.92 2.54
CA GLN A 69 -14.39 -1.14 3.98
C GLN A 69 -13.39 -2.17 4.55
N GLY A 70 -13.07 -2.07 5.84
CA GLY A 70 -12.32 -3.10 6.57
C GLY A 70 -10.90 -3.35 6.05
N ARG A 71 -10.29 -2.37 5.39
CA ARG A 71 -8.93 -2.50 4.84
C ARG A 71 -7.88 -2.38 5.93
N GLU A 72 -7.41 -3.53 6.40
CA GLU A 72 -6.32 -3.63 7.39
C GLU A 72 -4.93 -3.71 6.75
N ASN A 73 -4.86 -3.75 5.42
CA ASN A 73 -3.62 -3.94 4.68
C ASN A 73 -2.90 -2.64 4.31
N LEU A 74 -3.37 -1.47 4.76
CA LEU A 74 -2.76 -0.17 4.49
C LEU A 74 -2.24 0.47 5.79
N ALA A 75 -0.94 0.75 5.84
CA ALA A 75 -0.33 1.64 6.81
C ALA A 75 -0.15 3.04 6.20
N LEU A 76 -0.33 4.07 7.02
CA LEU A 76 -0.16 5.47 6.65
C LEU A 76 0.89 6.12 7.54
N ILE A 77 1.75 6.94 6.94
CA ILE A 77 2.76 7.71 7.67
C ILE A 77 2.72 9.19 7.27
N PRO A 78 3.11 10.11 8.18
CA PRO A 78 3.20 11.52 7.85
C PRO A 78 4.21 11.80 6.72
N ALA A 79 3.95 12.86 5.95
CA ALA A 79 4.89 13.31 4.94
C ALA A 79 6.17 13.86 5.59
N ASN A 80 7.33 13.52 5.02
CA ASN A 80 8.65 13.97 5.46
C ASN A 80 9.03 13.55 6.89
N ASP A 81 8.45 12.47 7.41
CA ASP A 81 8.80 11.90 8.71
C ASP A 81 9.57 10.58 8.55
N VAL A 82 10.89 10.65 8.75
CA VAL A 82 11.77 9.49 8.62
C VAL A 82 11.64 8.53 9.81
N ASP A 83 11.32 9.05 11.00
CA ASP A 83 11.22 8.21 12.19
C ASP A 83 9.92 7.42 12.18
N ALA A 84 8.82 8.00 11.69
CA ALA A 84 7.59 7.26 11.38
C ALA A 84 7.83 6.17 10.34
N LEU A 85 8.59 6.46 9.28
CA LEU A 85 8.97 5.46 8.27
C LEU A 85 9.77 4.31 8.89
N ARG A 86 10.78 4.60 9.73
CA ARG A 86 11.57 3.59 10.43
C ARG A 86 10.71 2.74 11.36
N ALA A 87 9.81 3.38 12.11
CA ALA A 87 8.89 2.69 13.02
C ALA A 87 7.96 1.72 12.25
N ALA A 88 7.43 2.13 11.10
CA ALA A 88 6.60 1.28 10.26
C ALA A 88 7.36 0.03 9.77
N PHE A 89 8.63 0.17 9.39
CA PHE A 89 9.46 -0.98 8.99
C PHE A 89 9.84 -1.86 10.18
N ALA A 90 10.16 -1.28 11.35
CA ALA A 90 10.43 -2.04 12.56
C ALA A 90 9.21 -2.88 12.99
N GLN A 91 7.99 -2.34 12.83
CA GLN A 91 6.75 -3.08 13.08
C GLN A 91 6.55 -4.23 12.08
N ALA A 92 6.94 -4.06 10.82
CA ALA A 92 6.87 -5.13 9.82
C ALA A 92 7.93 -6.23 10.04
N ASP A 93 9.06 -5.88 10.66
CA ASP A 93 10.15 -6.80 11.00
C ASP A 93 9.92 -7.59 12.30
N ALA A 94 9.04 -7.12 13.19
CA ALA A 94 8.56 -7.89 14.34
C ALA A 94 7.77 -9.15 13.90
#